data_AF-A0ABD5VUT9-F1
#
_entry.id   AF-A0ABD5VUT9-F1
#
_cell.length_a   1.000
_cell.length_b   1.000
_cell.length_c   1.000
_cell.angle_alpha   90.00
_cell.angle_beta   90.00
_cell.angle_gamma   90.00
#
_symmetry.space_group_name_H-M   'P 1'
#
loop_
_entity.id
_entity.type
_entity.pdbx_description
1 polymer ?
#
loop_
_entity_poly.entity_id
_entity_poly.type
_entity_poly.pdbx_seq_one_letter_code
_entity_poly.pdbx_strand_id
1 'polypeptide(L)'
;MRRRHRPGRRVVRGRARGAGRRDRGALLQVEEDPDPVHSTCVVFARDEATELLREGADPETVAAAYHLSLIDNVEGVLERVGVEEEFAITGGIAKNPGVVERLEERIGVEALEPTFDTQIAGAAGAAFFADGLYRQQRG
;
A
#
# COMPACT_ATOMS: atom_id res chain seq x y z
N MET A 1 -1.13 3.95 -28.09
CA MET A 1 -1.30 3.32 -26.75
C MET A 1 -2.60 3.87 -26.17
N ARG A 2 -3.67 3.06 -26.12
CA ARG A 2 -5.05 3.54 -25.93
C ARG A 2 -5.30 3.91 -24.47
N ARG A 3 -5.69 5.16 -24.23
CA ARG A 3 -6.17 5.67 -22.93
C ARG A 3 -7.35 4.82 -22.47
N ARG A 4 -7.16 4.03 -21.41
CA ARG A 4 -8.30 3.43 -20.69
C ARG A 4 -8.91 4.55 -19.86
N HIS A 5 -10.02 5.08 -20.32
CA HIS A 5 -10.89 5.94 -19.52
C HIS A 5 -11.47 5.06 -18.39
N ARG A 6 -10.95 5.17 -17.16
CA ARG A 6 -11.58 4.56 -15.98
C ARG A 6 -12.69 5.50 -15.47
N PRO A 7 -13.91 5.01 -15.22
CA PRO A 7 -15.05 5.83 -14.84
C PRO A 7 -15.01 6.20 -13.34
N GLY A 8 -15.36 7.45 -13.03
CA GLY A 8 -15.79 7.92 -11.71
C GLY A 8 -14.67 8.12 -10.68
N ARG A 9 -14.16 9.35 -10.57
CA ARG A 9 -13.32 9.77 -9.43
C ARG A 9 -14.14 9.64 -8.14
N ARG A 10 -13.72 8.75 -7.23
CA ARG A 10 -14.39 8.51 -5.95
C ARG A 10 -13.63 9.18 -4.82
N VAL A 11 -14.40 9.80 -3.93
CA VAL A 11 -13.92 10.38 -2.67
C VAL A 11 -13.74 9.23 -1.67
N VAL A 12 -12.51 8.84 -1.37
CA VAL A 12 -12.21 7.82 -0.36
C VAL A 12 -11.62 8.51 0.87
N ARG A 13 -12.48 8.80 1.86
CA ARG A 13 -12.03 9.32 3.16
C ARG A 13 -11.54 8.15 4.01
N GLY A 14 -10.24 8.13 4.30
CA GLY A 14 -9.60 7.13 5.14
C GLY A 14 -10.30 6.94 6.49
N ARG A 15 -10.72 5.71 6.82
CA ARG A 15 -11.16 5.33 8.17
C ARG A 15 -9.95 5.39 9.12
N ALA A 16 -10.09 6.14 10.21
CA ALA A 16 -9.04 6.31 11.18
C ALA A 16 -8.80 5.00 11.98
N ARG A 17 -7.99 4.09 11.44
CA ARG A 17 -7.42 2.97 12.21
C ARG A 17 -6.21 3.49 12.99
N GLY A 18 -6.45 3.99 14.21
CA GLY A 18 -5.41 4.14 15.25
C GLY A 18 -4.23 5.08 14.99
N ALA A 19 -4.42 6.18 14.25
CA ALA A 19 -3.32 7.14 13.99
C ALA A 19 -3.09 8.09 15.18
N GLY A 20 -1.90 8.01 15.80
CA GLY A 20 -1.42 8.99 16.76
C GLY A 20 -0.91 10.25 16.06
N ARG A 21 -0.94 11.40 16.75
CA ARG A 21 -0.62 12.76 16.27
C ARG A 21 0.81 12.98 15.70
N ARG A 22 1.61 11.92 15.52
CA ARG A 22 2.96 11.89 14.93
C ARG A 22 3.07 10.94 13.72
N ASP A 23 1.95 10.41 13.22
CA ASP A 23 1.95 9.42 12.16
C ASP A 23 2.01 10.03 10.76
N ARG A 24 3.10 9.74 10.05
CA ARG A 24 3.18 9.84 8.57
C ARG A 24 2.26 8.83 7.86
N GLY A 25 1.40 8.12 8.59
CA GLY A 25 0.44 7.14 8.07
C GLY A 25 -0.79 7.77 7.39
N ALA A 26 -1.02 9.08 7.57
CA ALA A 26 -2.16 9.78 6.95
C ALA A 26 -1.91 10.24 5.49
N LEU A 27 -0.87 9.74 4.83
CA LEU A 27 -0.62 10.04 3.41
C LEU A 27 -1.67 9.30 2.57
N LEU A 28 -2.38 10.02 1.68
CA LEU A 28 -3.61 9.63 0.92
C LEU A 28 -4.97 10.02 1.53
N GLN A 29 -5.03 10.91 2.52
CA GLN A 29 -6.32 11.52 2.92
C GLN A 29 -6.70 12.70 2.02
N VAL A 30 -6.64 12.52 0.71
CA VAL A 30 -7.09 13.52 -0.27
C VAL A 30 -8.59 13.37 -0.55
N GLU A 31 -9.26 14.48 -0.86
CA GLU A 31 -10.69 14.46 -1.17
C GLU A 31 -10.98 13.75 -2.49
N GLU A 32 -10.11 13.89 -3.48
CA GLU A 32 -10.24 13.24 -4.77
C GLU A 32 -8.90 12.59 -5.16
N ASP A 33 -8.95 11.34 -5.62
CA ASP A 33 -7.76 10.64 -6.08
C ASP A 33 -7.18 11.30 -7.34
N PRO A 34 -5.91 11.76 -7.32
CA PRO A 34 -5.25 12.25 -8.51
C PRO A 34 -4.93 11.09 -9.46
N ASP A 35 -4.56 11.43 -10.70
CA ASP A 35 -4.00 10.44 -11.60
C ASP A 35 -2.65 9.94 -11.02
N PRO A 36 -2.37 8.62 -11.06
CA PRO A 36 -1.12 8.07 -10.57
C PRO A 36 0.07 8.56 -11.43
N VAL A 37 1.24 8.66 -10.80
CA VAL A 37 2.50 8.90 -11.53
C VAL A 37 2.73 7.80 -12.57
N HIS A 38 3.26 8.16 -13.74
CA HIS A 38 3.28 7.33 -14.95
C HIS A 38 4.23 6.11 -14.90
N SER A 39 4.91 5.89 -13.77
CA SER A 39 5.97 4.90 -13.62
C SER A 39 5.58 3.72 -12.73
N THR A 40 5.62 2.49 -13.27
CA THR A 40 5.50 1.23 -12.49
C THR A 40 6.73 0.97 -11.61
N CYS A 41 7.90 1.43 -12.06
CA CYS A 41 9.13 1.33 -11.28
C CYS A 41 9.09 2.32 -10.11
N VAL A 42 9.16 1.82 -8.88
CA VAL A 42 9.12 2.64 -7.65
C VAL A 42 10.21 3.73 -7.60
N VAL A 43 11.38 3.45 -8.20
CA VAL A 43 12.49 4.42 -8.26
C VAL A 43 12.12 5.59 -9.16
N PHE A 44 11.59 5.33 -10.36
CA PHE A 44 11.17 6.38 -11.28
C PHE A 44 9.90 7.10 -10.82
N ALA A 45 8.96 6.37 -10.20
CA ALA A 45 7.78 6.97 -9.58
C ALA A 45 8.18 8.01 -8.51
N ARG A 46 9.25 7.75 -7.75
CA ARG A 46 9.76 8.70 -6.76
C ARG A 46 10.37 9.93 -7.43
N ASP A 47 11.13 9.73 -8.50
CA ASP A 47 11.74 10.85 -9.23
C ASP A 47 10.67 11.76 -9.84
N GLU A 48 9.64 11.18 -10.43
CA GLU A 48 8.48 11.89 -10.98
C GLU A 48 7.69 12.64 -9.89
N ALA A 49 7.41 11.99 -8.76
CA ALA A 49 6.80 12.65 -7.62
C ALA A 49 7.65 13.82 -7.08
N THR A 50 8.98 13.65 -7.06
CA THR A 50 9.89 14.72 -6.65
C THR A 50 9.84 15.90 -7.62
N GLU A 51 9.68 15.63 -8.91
CA GLU A 51 9.54 16.69 -9.92
C GLU A 51 8.23 17.46 -9.76
N LEU A 52 7.10 16.77 -9.56
CA LEU A 52 5.82 17.42 -9.28
C LEU A 52 5.89 18.36 -8.06
N LEU A 53 6.60 17.96 -7.00
CA LEU A 53 6.83 18.84 -5.84
C LEU A 53 7.64 20.08 -6.21
N ARG A 54 8.64 19.96 -7.08
CA ARG A 54 9.44 21.12 -7.55
C ARG A 54 8.64 22.07 -8.43
N GLU A 55 7.70 21.52 -9.19
CA GLU A 55 6.76 22.30 -10.00
C GLU A 55 5.67 22.99 -9.16
N GLY A 56 5.67 22.77 -7.84
CA GLY A 56 4.77 23.42 -6.89
C GLY A 56 3.44 22.70 -6.71
N ALA A 57 3.34 21.43 -7.10
CA ALA A 57 2.17 20.61 -6.79
C ALA A 57 2.02 20.42 -5.26
N ASP A 58 0.78 20.33 -4.83
CA ASP A 58 0.40 20.09 -3.44
C ASP A 58 1.01 18.77 -2.92
N PRO A 59 1.74 18.77 -1.78
CA PRO A 59 2.44 17.58 -1.29
C PRO A 59 1.54 16.38 -1.01
N GLU A 60 0.33 16.62 -0.50
CA GLU A 60 -0.67 15.60 -0.21
C GLU A 60 -1.17 14.94 -1.50
N THR A 61 -1.41 15.75 -2.53
CA THR A 61 -1.77 15.30 -3.88
C THR A 61 -0.63 14.48 -4.51
N VAL A 62 0.62 14.94 -4.40
CA VAL A 62 1.76 14.19 -4.93
C VAL A 62 1.94 12.86 -4.21
N ALA A 63 1.84 12.84 -2.88
CA ALA A 63 1.92 11.62 -2.10
C ALA A 63 0.81 10.62 -2.51
N ALA A 64 -0.40 11.13 -2.76
CA ALA A 64 -1.50 10.33 -3.25
C ALA A 64 -1.22 9.73 -4.64
N ALA A 65 -0.78 10.54 -5.61
CA ALA A 65 -0.44 10.09 -6.96
C ALA A 65 0.68 9.02 -6.95
N TYR A 66 1.69 9.21 -6.10
CA TYR A 66 2.78 8.26 -5.93
C TYR A 66 2.30 6.91 -5.38
N HIS A 67 1.49 6.94 -4.32
CA HIS A 67 0.99 5.70 -3.72
C HIS A 67 -0.07 5.00 -4.58
N LEU A 68 -0.86 5.73 -5.37
CA LEU A 68 -1.79 5.13 -6.34
C LEU A 68 -1.04 4.31 -7.40
N SER A 69 0.12 4.79 -7.88
CA SER A 69 0.98 3.97 -8.75
C SER A 69 1.43 2.68 -8.06
N LEU A 70 1.80 2.74 -6.78
CA LEU A 70 2.14 1.53 -6.02
C LEU A 70 0.95 0.56 -5.91
N ILE A 71 -0.25 1.08 -5.66
CA ILE A 71 -1.47 0.27 -5.59
C ILE A 71 -1.76 -0.39 -6.95
N ASP A 72 -1.65 0.34 -8.07
CA ASP A 72 -1.83 -0.21 -9.43
C ASP A 72 -0.89 -1.41 -9.67
N ASN A 73 0.35 -1.32 -9.20
CA ASN A 73 1.34 -2.39 -9.36
C ASN A 73 1.01 -3.62 -8.53
N VAL A 74 0.59 -3.40 -7.27
CA VAL A 74 0.21 -4.49 -6.35
C VAL A 74 -1.06 -5.17 -6.84
N GLU A 75 -2.09 -4.41 -7.23
CA GLU A 75 -3.33 -4.91 -7.84
C GLU A 75 -3.00 -5.84 -9.02
N GLY A 76 -2.17 -5.39 -9.96
CA GLY A 76 -1.81 -6.20 -11.12
C GLY A 76 -1.00 -7.47 -10.79
N VAL A 77 -0.32 -7.54 -9.64
CA VAL A 77 0.29 -8.79 -9.16
C VAL A 77 -0.76 -9.70 -8.55
N LEU A 78 -1.62 -9.15 -7.68
CA LEU A 78 -2.68 -9.85 -6.98
C LEU A 78 -3.70 -10.47 -7.95
N GLU A 79 -4.09 -9.75 -9.01
CA GLU A 79 -4.96 -10.26 -10.07
C GLU A 79 -4.41 -11.52 -10.76
N ARG A 80 -3.06 -11.66 -10.86
CA ARG A 80 -2.43 -12.82 -11.51
C ARG A 80 -2.32 -14.04 -10.61
N VAL A 81 -2.10 -13.82 -9.31
CA VAL A 81 -1.91 -14.90 -8.33
C VAL A 81 -3.21 -15.33 -7.66
N GLY A 82 -4.26 -14.50 -7.74
CA GLY A 82 -5.50 -14.67 -7.00
C GLY A 82 -5.40 -14.11 -5.58
N VAL A 83 -6.52 -13.64 -5.04
CA VAL A 83 -6.65 -13.22 -3.65
C VAL A 83 -7.82 -13.98 -3.05
N GLU A 84 -7.58 -14.62 -1.91
CA GLU A 84 -8.58 -15.35 -1.15
C GLU A 84 -8.91 -14.59 0.14
N GLU A 85 -9.97 -15.03 0.81
CA GLU A 85 -10.28 -14.58 2.17
C GLU A 85 -9.09 -14.86 3.13
N GLU A 86 -9.04 -14.19 4.27
CA GLU A 86 -7.88 -14.22 5.20
C GLU A 86 -6.62 -13.53 4.64
N PHE A 87 -6.81 -12.51 3.80
CA PHE A 87 -5.75 -11.66 3.27
C PHE A 87 -5.10 -10.80 4.36
N ALA A 88 -3.76 -10.77 4.43
CA ALA A 88 -3.03 -9.97 5.41
C ALA A 88 -2.03 -9.03 4.74
N ILE A 89 -2.01 -7.77 5.18
CA ILE A 89 -0.99 -6.78 4.81
C ILE A 89 -0.02 -6.63 5.98
N THR A 90 1.27 -6.78 5.73
CA THR A 90 2.32 -6.67 6.75
C THR A 90 3.32 -5.56 6.43
N GLY A 91 4.27 -5.30 7.33
CA GLY A 91 5.24 -4.21 7.20
C GLY A 91 4.66 -2.83 7.54
N GLY A 92 5.41 -1.78 7.21
CA GLY A 92 5.03 -0.40 7.53
C GLY A 92 3.84 0.12 6.72
N ILE A 93 3.63 -0.41 5.51
CA ILE A 93 2.53 0.03 4.62
C ILE A 93 1.16 -0.30 5.20
N ALA A 94 1.04 -1.37 5.98
CA ALA A 94 -0.18 -1.76 6.68
C ALA A 94 -0.67 -0.70 7.68
N LYS A 95 0.21 0.23 8.10
CA LYS A 95 -0.12 1.36 8.99
C LYS A 95 -0.60 2.59 8.22
N ASN A 96 -0.64 2.54 6.88
CA ASN A 96 -1.20 3.60 6.06
C ASN A 96 -2.65 3.22 5.68
N PRO A 97 -3.68 3.73 6.39
CA PRO A 97 -5.08 3.45 6.08
C PRO A 97 -5.47 3.87 4.66
N GLY A 98 -4.90 4.95 4.12
CA GLY A 98 -5.21 5.41 2.78
C GLY A 98 -4.77 4.45 1.68
N VAL A 99 -3.67 3.72 1.88
CA VAL A 99 -3.22 2.65 0.97
C VAL A 99 -4.02 1.36 1.18
N VAL A 100 -4.20 0.96 2.44
CA VAL A 100 -4.90 -0.28 2.80
C VAL A 100 -6.33 -0.25 2.25
N GLU A 101 -7.10 0.80 2.52
CA GLU A 101 -8.50 0.89 2.10
C GLU A 101 -8.66 0.89 0.58
N ARG A 102 -7.82 1.65 -0.14
CA ARG A 102 -7.88 1.67 -1.61
C ARG A 102 -7.47 0.33 -2.23
N LEU A 103 -6.55 -0.40 -1.59
CA LEU A 103 -6.19 -1.72 -2.05
C LEU A 103 -7.33 -2.72 -1.80
N GLU A 104 -7.90 -2.73 -0.59
CA GLU A 104 -9.08 -3.52 -0.22
C GLU A 104 -10.24 -3.28 -1.19
N GLU A 105 -10.55 -2.02 -1.50
CA GLU A 105 -11.59 -1.63 -2.46
C GLU A 105 -11.35 -2.16 -3.88
N ARG A 106 -10.09 -2.17 -4.34
CA ARG A 106 -9.74 -2.63 -5.68
C ARG A 106 -9.76 -4.15 -5.82
N ILE A 107 -9.29 -4.86 -4.80
CA ILE A 107 -9.25 -6.33 -4.82
C ILE A 107 -10.57 -6.97 -4.34
N GLY A 108 -11.44 -6.19 -3.68
CA GLY A 108 -12.73 -6.66 -3.17
C GLY A 108 -12.64 -7.56 -1.94
N VAL A 109 -11.51 -7.52 -1.21
CA VAL A 109 -11.24 -8.35 -0.03
C VAL A 109 -10.72 -7.45 1.09
N GLU A 110 -11.31 -7.54 2.27
CA GLU A 110 -10.85 -6.83 3.47
C GLU A 110 -9.61 -7.51 4.05
N ALA A 111 -8.60 -6.73 4.44
CA ALA A 111 -7.42 -7.24 5.10
C ALA A 111 -7.72 -7.56 6.57
N LEU A 112 -7.14 -8.64 7.06
CA LEU A 112 -7.19 -9.05 8.46
C LEU A 112 -6.68 -7.93 9.37
N GLU A 113 -7.39 -7.72 10.48
CA GLU A 113 -6.95 -6.80 11.53
C GLU A 113 -5.75 -7.41 12.27
N PRO A 114 -4.58 -6.75 12.26
CA PRO A 114 -3.38 -7.33 12.85
C PRO A 114 -3.44 -7.27 14.38
N THR A 115 -3.19 -8.42 15.03
CA THR A 115 -3.10 -8.52 16.50
C THR A 115 -1.72 -8.14 17.05
N PHE A 116 -0.73 -7.98 16.17
CA PHE A 116 0.66 -7.64 16.49
C PHE A 116 1.15 -6.53 15.57
N ASP A 117 2.25 -5.87 15.93
CA ASP A 117 2.83 -4.84 15.06
C ASP A 117 3.24 -5.45 13.70
N THR A 118 2.63 -4.97 12.62
CA THR A 118 2.89 -5.45 11.26
C THR A 118 4.35 -5.27 10.84
N GLN A 119 5.09 -4.33 11.42
CA GLN A 119 6.51 -4.10 11.11
C GLN A 119 7.43 -5.24 11.58
N ILE A 120 7.02 -6.03 12.59
CA ILE A 120 7.86 -7.12 13.12
C ILE A 120 7.63 -8.46 12.40
N ALA A 121 6.63 -8.55 11.52
CA ALA A 121 6.23 -9.80 10.88
C ALA A 121 7.38 -10.50 10.16
N GLY A 122 8.22 -9.76 9.43
CA GLY A 122 9.38 -10.34 8.73
C GLY A 122 10.44 -10.92 9.68
N ALA A 123 10.74 -10.24 10.79
CA ALA A 123 11.68 -10.72 11.79
C ALA A 123 11.13 -11.97 12.52
N ALA A 124 9.83 -11.96 12.84
CA ALA A 124 9.15 -13.10 13.44
C ALA A 124 9.18 -14.33 12.50
N GLY A 125 8.90 -14.14 11.21
CA GLY A 125 8.99 -15.20 10.20
C GLY A 125 10.40 -15.80 10.09
N ALA A 126 11.44 -14.95 10.10
CA ALA A 126 12.83 -15.42 10.09
C ALA A 126 13.19 -16.25 11.33
N ALA A 127 12.72 -15.84 12.52
CA ALA A 127 12.94 -16.58 13.76
C ALA A 127 12.26 -17.96 13.73
N PHE A 128 11.00 -18.04 13.29
CA PHE A 128 10.29 -19.31 13.14
C PHE A 128 10.92 -20.22 12.09
N PHE A 129 11.38 -19.65 10.97
CA PHE A 129 12.08 -20.40 9.94
C PHE A 129 13.38 -21.03 10.48
N ALA A 130 14.16 -20.27 11.24
CA ALA A 130 15.39 -20.77 11.87
C ALA A 130 15.13 -21.87 12.91
N ASP A 131 14.11 -21.70 13.76
CA ASP A 131 13.69 -22.73 14.73
C ASP A 131 13.25 -24.03 14.03
N GLY A 132 12.48 -23.92 12.95
CA GLY A 132 12.08 -25.07 12.13
C GLY A 132 13.27 -25.84 11.56
N LEU A 133 14.24 -25.14 10.97
CA LEU A 133 15.47 -25.74 10.46
C LEU A 133 16.30 -26.40 11.57
N TYR A 134 16.39 -25.75 12.73
CA TYR A 134 17.12 -26.28 13.88
C TYR A 134 16.50 -27.59 14.38
N ARG A 135 15.18 -27.65 14.52
CA ARG A 135 14.47 -28.86 14.97
C ARG A 135 14.60 -30.00 13.97
N GLN A 136 14.56 -29.73 12.67
CA GLN A 136 14.72 -30.73 11.62
C GLN A 136 16.13 -31.36 11.60
N GLN A 137 17.17 -30.63 12.00
CA GLN A 137 18.54 -31.17 12.08
C GLN A 137 18.79 -32.05 13.30
N ARG A 138 17.92 -32.01 14.32
CA ARG A 138 18.07 -32.78 15.57
C ARG A 138 17.11 -33.96 15.69
N GLY A 139 16.18 -34.13 14.75
CA GLY A 139 15.31 -35.30 14.62
C GLY A 139 15.84 -36.23 13.54
#